data_AF-A0A0G4MVP6-F1
#
_entry.id   AF-A0A0G4MVP6-F1
#
_cell.length_a   1.000
_cell.length_b   1.000
_cell.length_c   1.000
_cell.angle_alpha   90.00
_cell.angle_beta   90.00
_cell.angle_gamma   90.00
#
_symmetry.space_group_name_H-M   'P 1'
#
loop_
_entity.id
_entity.type
_entity.pdbx_description
1 polymer ?
#
loop_
_entity_poly.entity_id
_entity_poly.type
_entity_poly.pdbx_seq_one_letter_code
_entity_poly.pdbx_strand_id
1 'polypeptide(L)'
;MFPTPLAVLMFLAPESPWWLVRKGRLEQAANAVSRLGRKSVVTNYHDTVAMMRRTIDLEKTDKEPSYLELFKGVDAYRTAIVCCVYAAQNLTGNLIANQA
;
A
#
# COMPACT_ATOMS: atom_id res chain seq x y z
N MET A 1 20.73 -2.13 18.17
CA MET A 1 20.81 -3.31 17.28
C MET A 1 19.60 -3.38 16.35
N PHE A 2 19.25 -2.25 15.73
CA PHE A 2 18.01 -2.06 14.98
C PHE A 2 18.36 -1.24 13.74
N PRO A 3 19.07 -1.87 12.78
CA PRO A 3 18.49 -2.06 11.45
C PRO A 3 18.85 -3.41 10.79
N THR A 4 19.74 -4.21 11.39
CA THR A 4 20.35 -5.37 10.74
C THR A 4 19.39 -6.55 10.52
N PRO A 5 18.55 -6.99 11.47
CA PRO A 5 17.58 -8.05 11.21
C PRO A 5 16.51 -7.61 10.19
N LEU A 6 16.07 -6.35 10.28
CA LEU A 6 15.08 -5.78 9.37
C LEU A 6 15.62 -5.70 7.93
N ALA A 7 16.88 -5.27 7.76
CA ALA A 7 17.53 -5.20 6.46
C ALA A 7 17.65 -6.57 5.78
N VAL A 8 18.00 -7.62 6.54
CA VAL A 8 18.06 -9.00 6.03
C VAL A 8 16.68 -9.49 5.61
N LEU A 9 15.64 -9.22 6.43
CA LEU A 9 14.26 -9.58 6.09
C LEU A 9 13.73 -8.83 4.87
N MET A 10 14.09 -7.55 4.72
CA MET A 10 13.70 -6.74 3.58
C MET A 10 14.39 -7.19 2.28
N PHE A 11 15.64 -7.65 2.38
CA PHE A 11 16.36 -8.25 1.24
C PHE A 11 15.76 -9.60 0.82
N LEU A 12 15.26 -10.38 1.78
CA LEU A 12 14.53 -11.62 1.48
C LEU A 12 13.10 -11.35 0.99
N ALA A 13 12.52 -10.18 1.24
CA ALA A 13 11.16 -9.88 0.85
C ALA A 13 11.02 -9.83 -0.69
N PRO A 14 9.90 -10.33 -1.25
CA PRO A 14 9.57 -10.10 -2.65
C PRO A 14 9.37 -8.63 -2.94
N GLU A 15 9.94 -8.21 -4.07
CA GLU A 15 9.63 -6.93 -4.68
C GLU A 15 8.12 -6.78 -4.84
N SER A 16 7.63 -5.56 -4.63
CA SER A 16 6.19 -5.28 -4.64
C SER A 16 5.60 -5.64 -6.01
N PRO A 17 4.65 -6.59 -6.08
CA PRO A 17 4.05 -6.99 -7.36
C PRO A 17 3.33 -5.82 -8.02
N TRP A 18 2.70 -4.93 -7.24
CA TRP A 18 2.05 -3.72 -7.75
C TRP A 18 3.02 -2.77 -8.45
N TRP A 19 4.23 -2.61 -7.91
CA TRP A 19 5.27 -1.79 -8.53
C TRP A 19 5.75 -2.42 -9.85
N LEU A 20 5.95 -3.74 -9.86
CA LEU A 20 6.36 -4.49 -11.06
C LEU A 20 5.31 -4.40 -12.18
N VAL A 21 4.01 -4.48 -11.86
CA VAL A 21 2.94 -4.29 -12.86
C VAL A 21 2.92 -2.86 -13.38
N ARG A 22 3.07 -1.84 -12.52
CA ARG A 22 3.16 -0.43 -12.95
C ARG A 22 4.36 -0.14 -13.86
N LYS A 23 5.47 -0.87 -13.68
CA LYS A 23 6.69 -0.80 -14.52
C LYS A 23 6.63 -1.67 -15.79
N GLY A 24 5.54 -2.40 -16.02
CA GLY A 24 5.36 -3.27 -17.19
C GLY A 24 6.08 -4.62 -17.12
N ARG A 25 6.66 -4.97 -15.96
CA ARG A 25 7.39 -6.24 -15.73
C ARG A 25 6.44 -7.34 -15.26
N LEU A 26 5.55 -7.78 -16.14
CA LEU A 26 4.46 -8.70 -15.82
C LEU A 26 4.93 -10.09 -15.38
N GLU A 27 6.00 -10.63 -15.96
CA GLU A 27 6.55 -11.94 -15.56
C GLU A 27 7.15 -11.91 -14.16
N GLN A 28 7.89 -10.84 -13.82
CA GLN A 28 8.45 -10.65 -12.48
C GLN A 28 7.33 -10.42 -11.46
N ALA A 29 6.27 -9.70 -11.85
CA ALA A 29 5.08 -9.54 -11.01
C ALA A 29 4.39 -10.88 -10.75
N ALA A 30 4.25 -11.76 -11.75
CA ALA A 30 3.67 -13.09 -11.57
C ALA A 30 4.50 -13.95 -10.61
N ASN A 31 5.84 -13.90 -10.72
CA ASN A 31 6.74 -14.58 -9.80
C ASN A 31 6.62 -14.02 -8.37
N ALA A 32 6.58 -12.70 -8.21
CA ALA A 32 6.37 -12.05 -6.92
C ALA A 32 5.02 -12.44 -6.31
N VAL A 33 3.91 -12.36 -7.07
CA VAL A 33 2.58 -12.82 -6.64
C VAL A 33 2.61 -14.30 -6.27
N SER A 34 3.38 -15.14 -6.96
CA SER A 34 3.57 -16.54 -6.60
C SER A 34 4.31 -16.74 -5.28
N ARG A 35 5.28 -15.88 -5.00
CA ARG A 35 6.06 -15.92 -3.75
C ARG A 35 5.27 -15.38 -2.55
N LEU A 36 4.42 -14.37 -2.74
CA LEU A 36 3.52 -13.87 -1.69
C LEU A 36 2.26 -14.73 -1.52
N GLY A 37 1.76 -15.32 -2.62
CA GLY A 37 0.49 -16.03 -2.66
C GLY A 37 0.56 -17.41 -2.02
N ARG A 38 -0.47 -17.79 -1.26
CA ARG A 38 -0.65 -19.17 -0.81
C ARG A 38 -0.94 -20.05 -2.02
N LYS A 39 -0.14 -21.12 -2.23
CA LYS A 39 -0.31 -22.11 -3.30
C LYS A 39 -1.72 -22.73 -3.41
N SER A 40 -2.52 -22.66 -2.34
CA SER A 40 -3.88 -23.19 -2.29
C SER A 40 -4.97 -22.21 -2.78
N VAL A 41 -4.66 -20.92 -2.93
CA VAL A 41 -5.62 -19.86 -3.28
C VAL A 41 -5.29 -19.23 -4.62
N VAL A 42 -4.01 -19.16 -4.99
CA VAL A 42 -3.56 -18.53 -6.24
C VAL A 42 -3.24 -19.60 -7.27
N THR A 43 -4.28 -20.18 -7.86
CA THR A 43 -4.15 -21.21 -8.91
C THR A 43 -3.68 -20.58 -10.23
N ASN A 44 -4.01 -19.31 -10.48
CA ASN A 44 -3.63 -18.54 -11.67
C ASN A 44 -2.98 -17.21 -11.29
N TYR A 45 -1.65 -17.21 -11.07
CA TYR A 45 -0.88 -15.99 -10.81
C TYR A 45 -1.01 -14.95 -11.93
N HIS A 46 -1.18 -15.41 -13.17
CA HIS A 46 -1.42 -14.57 -14.34
C HIS A 46 -2.77 -13.82 -14.28
N ASP A 47 -3.82 -14.42 -13.73
CA ASP A 47 -5.12 -13.76 -13.58
C ASP A 47 -5.06 -12.63 -12.55
N THR A 48 -4.33 -12.84 -11.45
CA THR A 48 -4.11 -11.80 -10.44
C THR A 48 -3.33 -10.61 -11.01
N VAL A 49 -2.29 -10.87 -11.81
CA VAL A 49 -1.52 -9.82 -12.50
C VAL A 49 -2.38 -9.11 -13.55
N ALA A 50 -3.24 -9.83 -14.27
CA ALA A 50 -4.18 -9.24 -15.23
C ALA A 50 -5.21 -8.33 -14.55
N MET A 51 -5.73 -8.74 -13.38
CA MET A 51 -6.59 -7.90 -12.55
C MET A 51 -5.87 -6.64 -12.08
N MET A 52 -4.64 -6.76 -11.58
CA MET A 52 -3.83 -5.60 -11.17
C MET A 52 -3.60 -4.64 -12.34
N ARG A 53 -3.31 -5.16 -13.54
CA ARG A 53 -3.15 -4.35 -14.75
C ARG A 53 -4.43 -3.58 -15.08
N ARG A 54 -5.58 -4.26 -15.02
CA ARG A 54 -6.89 -3.63 -15.27
C ARG A 54 -7.17 -2.51 -14.26
N THR A 55 -6.85 -2.70 -12.98
CA THR A 55 -7.00 -1.66 -11.96
C THR A 55 -6.10 -0.46 -12.26
N ILE A 56 -4.84 -0.68 -12.63
CA ILE A 56 -3.91 0.40 -12.99
C ILE A 56 -4.39 1.18 -14.22
N ASP A 57 -4.91 0.48 -15.24
CA ASP A 57 -5.40 1.14 -16.45
C ASP A 57 -6.68 1.96 -16.18
N LEU A 58 -7.54 1.50 -15.26
CA LEU A 58 -8.66 2.30 -14.75
C LEU A 58 -8.17 3.53 -13.96
N GLU A 59 -7.23 3.35 -13.04
CA GLU A 59 -6.63 4.44 -12.25
C GLU A 59 -5.94 5.50 -13.14
N LYS A 60 -5.35 5.10 -14.27
CA LYS A 60 -4.75 6.03 -15.25
C LYS A 60 -5.80 6.84 -16.03
N THR A 61 -6.99 6.29 -16.18
CA THR A 61 -8.10 6.98 -16.85
C THR A 61 -8.73 8.00 -15.91
N ASP A 62 -8.70 7.72 -14.61
CA ASP A 62 -9.09 8.69 -13.59
C ASP A 62 -8.06 9.81 -13.44
N LYS A 63 -8.56 10.97 -13.03
CA LYS A 63 -7.73 12.16 -12.81
C LYS A 63 -6.72 11.87 -11.70
N GLU A 64 -5.45 12.22 -11.93
CA GLU A 64 -4.44 12.16 -10.88
C GLU A 64 -4.88 13.02 -9.68
N PRO A 65 -5.05 12.41 -8.48
CA PRO A 65 -5.57 13.12 -7.33
C PRO A 65 -4.57 14.18 -6.88
N SER A 66 -5.02 15.42 -6.74
CA SER A 66 -4.17 16.49 -6.23
C SER A 66 -4.33 16.61 -4.71
N TYR A 67 -3.23 16.77 -3.98
CA TYR A 67 -3.28 17.08 -2.55
C TYR A 67 -4.12 18.32 -2.23
N LEU A 68 -4.24 19.26 -3.17
CA LEU A 68 -5.06 20.46 -3.01
C LEU A 68 -6.57 20.17 -3.08
N GLU A 69 -6.98 19.05 -3.67
CA GLU A 69 -8.38 18.62 -3.69
C GLU A 69 -8.84 18.13 -2.32
N LEU A 70 -7.92 17.65 -1.50
CA LEU A 70 -8.18 17.21 -0.13
C LEU A 70 -8.75 18.34 0.76
N PHE A 71 -8.43 19.60 0.44
CA PHE A 71 -8.89 20.79 1.16
C PHE A 71 -10.06 21.51 0.48
N LYS A 72 -10.68 20.91 -0.53
CA LYS A 72 -11.83 21.50 -1.23
C LYS A 72 -13.15 20.84 -0.85
N GLY A 73 -14.16 21.66 -0.56
CA GLY A 73 -15.54 21.22 -0.36
C GLY A 73 -15.72 20.21 0.78
N VAL A 74 -16.47 19.14 0.50
CA VAL A 74 -16.81 18.09 1.49
C VAL A 74 -15.58 17.29 1.92
N ASP A 75 -14.57 17.16 1.06
CA ASP A 75 -13.37 16.39 1.34
C ASP A 75 -12.48 17.08 2.39
N ALA A 76 -12.54 18.41 2.51
CA ALA A 76 -11.88 19.16 3.58
C ALA A 76 -12.40 18.77 4.96
N TYR A 77 -13.72 18.62 5.10
CA TYR A 77 -14.36 18.22 6.34
C TYR A 77 -14.01 16.77 6.71
N ARG A 78 -14.06 15.86 5.72
CA ARG A 78 -13.67 14.45 5.93
C ARG A 78 -12.21 14.32 6.35
N THR A 79 -11.32 15.09 5.72
CA THR A 79 -9.91 15.14 6.05
C THR A 79 -9.68 15.67 7.46
N ALA A 80 -10.36 16.75 7.84
CA ALA A 80 -10.27 17.31 9.19
C ALA A 80 -10.67 16.27 10.26
N ILE A 81 -11.74 15.51 10.04
CA ILE A 81 -12.14 14.43 10.96
C ILE A 81 -11.03 13.38 11.09
N VAL A 82 -10.50 12.86 9.99
CA VAL A 82 -9.45 11.81 10.01
C VAL A 82 -8.18 12.32 10.70
N CYS A 83 -7.77 13.57 10.43
CA CYS A 83 -6.65 14.21 11.11
C CYS A 83 -6.89 14.33 12.62
N CYS A 84 -8.09 14.73 13.04
CA CYS A 84 -8.45 14.82 14.46
C CYS A 84 -8.45 13.44 15.15
N VAL A 85 -8.94 12.39 14.47
CA VAL A 85 -8.91 11.02 15.01
C VAL A 85 -7.48 10.52 15.17
N TYR A 86 -6.61 10.75 14.18
CA TYR A 86 -5.20 10.37 14.27
C TYR A 86 -4.46 11.17 15.36
N ALA A 87 -4.76 12.45 15.50
CA ALA A 87 -4.23 13.28 16.59
C ALA A 87 -4.70 12.77 17.96
N ALA A 88 -5.98 12.41 18.10
CA ALA A 88 -6.53 11.84 19.33
C ALA A 88 -5.86 10.49 19.68
N GLN A 89 -5.60 9.62 18.69
CA GLN A 89 -4.81 8.39 18.90
C GLN A 89 -3.42 8.69 19.47
N ASN A 90 -2.71 9.68 18.92
CA ASN A 90 -1.38 10.06 19.40
C ASN A 90 -1.42 10.67 20.80
N LEU A 91 -2.41 11.53 21.08
CA LEU A 91 -2.60 12.17 22.38
C LEU A 91 -2.95 11.16 23.47
N THR A 92 -3.74 10.13 23.14
CA THR A 92 -4.20 9.13 24.12
C THR A 92 -3.20 7.98 24.27
N GLY A 93 -2.56 7.55 23.17
CA GLY A 93 -1.66 6.39 23.18
C GLY A 93 -0.21 6.72 23.55
N ASN A 94 0.33 7.84 23.05
CA ASN A 94 1.77 8.11 23.17
C ASN A 94 2.13 8.84 24.48
N LEU A 95 1.20 9.62 25.05
CA LEU A 95 1.42 10.32 26.32
C LEU A 95 1.15 9.43 27.54
N ILE A 96 0.26 8.43 27.44
CA ILE A 96 -0.05 7.52 28.57
C ILE A 96 1.00 6.40 28.66
N ALA A 97 1.53 5.91 27.55
CA ALA A 97 2.51 4.82 27.54
C ALA A 97 3.97 5.25 27.81
N ASN A 98 4.30 6.54 27.71
CA ASN A 98 5.65 7.08 27.94
C ASN A 98 5.82 7.72 29.34
N GLN A 99 4.83 7.55 30.23
CA GLN A 99 4.85 8.05 31.61
C GLN A 99 4.47 6.97 32.63
N ALA A 100 4.53 5.68 32.25
CA ALA A 100 4.33 4.53 33.15
C ALA A 100 5.62 3.73 33.30
#